data_AF-A0A7X6PZM2-F1
#
_entry.id   AF-A0A7X6PZM2-F1
#
_cell.length_a   1.000
_cell.length_b   1.000
_cell.length_c   1.000
_cell.angle_alpha   90.00
_cell.angle_beta   90.00
_cell.angle_gamma   90.00
#
_symmetry.space_group_name_H-M   'P 1'
#
loop_
_entity.id
_entity.type
_entity.pdbx_description
1 polymer ?
#
loop_
_entity_poly.entity_id
_entity_poly.type
_entity_poly.pdbx_seq_one_letter_code
_entity_poly.pdbx_strand_id
1 'polypeptide(L)'
;MLSLTALALWIAFKDDDGSTLLLFKNIKWYWIIILIAYVFFYHSITGWILFRLTKYKYTSYRLSQGIINTLIATFFHAITPGASGGQFMQVYVFRKQRVNISDAA
;
A
#
# COMPACT_ATOMS: atom_id res chain seq x y z
N MET A 1 1.22 17.07 8.93
CA MET A 1 1.74 15.69 8.94
C MET A 1 3.20 15.66 9.35
N LEU A 2 4.12 16.28 8.61
CA LEU A 2 5.55 16.32 8.98
C LEU A 2 5.82 16.83 10.41
N SER A 3 5.15 17.89 10.84
CA SER A 3 5.24 18.42 12.22
C SER A 3 4.71 17.46 13.29
N LEU A 4 3.60 16.77 13.01
CA LEU A 4 3.04 15.73 13.86
C LEU A 4 3.94 14.50 13.93
N THR A 5 4.52 14.08 12.80
CA THR A 5 5.48 12.97 12.73
C THR A 5 6.76 13.31 13.52
N ALA A 6 7.28 14.53 13.38
CA ALA A 6 8.45 14.99 14.14
C ALA A 6 8.17 15.02 15.66
N LEU A 7 6.99 15.48 16.07
CA LEU A 7 6.58 15.46 17.48
C LEU A 7 6.40 14.03 18.01
N ALA A 8 5.78 13.14 17.22
CA ALA A 8 5.61 11.74 17.60
C ALA A 8 6.95 11.02 17.75
N LEU A 9 7.90 11.26 16.84
CA LEU A 9 9.26 10.75 16.94
C LEU A 9 9.97 11.30 18.19
N TRP A 10 9.84 12.60 18.46
CA TRP A 10 10.42 13.20 19.66
C TRP A 10 9.86 12.55 20.93
N ILE A 11 8.54 12.40 21.06
CA ILE A 11 7.92 11.73 22.22
C ILE A 11 8.39 10.27 22.33
N ALA A 12 8.47 9.55 21.20
CA ALA A 12 8.86 8.14 21.19
C ALA A 12 10.31 7.90 21.62
N PHE A 13 11.22 8.83 21.35
CA PHE A 13 12.66 8.68 21.65
C PHE A 13 13.15 9.48 22.86
N LYS A 14 12.38 10.46 23.35
CA LYS A 14 12.84 11.37 24.41
C LYS A 14 13.25 10.65 25.70
N ASP A 15 12.56 9.58 26.04
CA ASP A 15 12.77 8.83 27.29
C ASP A 15 13.38 7.43 27.04
N ASP A 16 13.80 7.13 25.79
CA ASP A 16 14.40 5.86 25.41
C ASP A 16 15.93 5.90 25.57
N ASP A 17 16.49 4.98 26.34
CA ASP A 17 17.92 4.83 26.61
C ASP A 17 18.71 4.13 25.48
N GLY A 18 18.08 3.98 24.30
CA GLY A 18 18.61 3.24 23.16
C GLY A 18 18.30 1.73 23.22
N SER A 19 17.59 1.26 24.26
CA SER A 19 17.13 -0.13 24.35
C SER A 19 16.18 -0.52 23.22
N THR A 20 15.36 0.42 22.72
CA THR A 20 14.46 0.16 21.59
C THR A 20 15.23 -0.16 20.29
N LEU A 21 16.35 0.51 20.03
CA LEU A 21 17.20 0.23 18.87
C LEU A 21 17.88 -1.14 18.95
N LEU A 22 18.24 -1.58 20.16
CA LEU A 22 18.82 -2.92 20.39
C LEU A 22 17.79 -4.05 20.18
N LEU A 23 16.51 -3.79 20.44
CA LEU A 23 15.44 -4.76 20.17
C LEU A 23 15.28 -5.02 18.67
N PHE A 24 15.36 -3.98 17.82
CA PHE A 24 15.33 -4.14 16.37
C PHE A 24 16.48 -5.01 15.85
N LYS A 25 17.66 -4.92 16.47
CA LYS A 25 18.84 -5.72 16.09
C LYS A 25 18.66 -7.22 16.36
N ASN A 26 17.82 -7.57 17.33
CA ASN A 26 17.56 -8.96 17.73
C ASN A 26 16.31 -9.57 17.07
N ILE A 27 15.66 -8.86 16.14
CA ILE A 27 14.52 -9.40 15.40
C ILE A 27 14.99 -10.58 14.56
N LYS A 28 14.37 -11.74 14.79
CA LYS A 28 14.65 -12.94 14.02
C LYS A 28 14.11 -12.77 12.60
N TRP A 29 14.95 -13.08 11.60
CA TRP A 29 14.67 -12.89 10.18
C TRP A 29 13.33 -13.49 9.69
N TYR A 30 12.88 -14.61 10.28
CA TYR A 30 11.61 -15.22 9.91
C TYR A 30 10.39 -14.35 10.22
N TRP A 31 10.45 -13.48 11.24
CA TRP A 31 9.37 -12.51 11.51
C TRP A 31 9.22 -11.49 10.39
N ILE A 32 10.34 -11.10 9.76
CA ILE A 32 10.34 -10.21 8.60
C ILE A 32 9.65 -10.89 7.41
N ILE A 33 9.91 -12.19 7.20
CA ILE A 33 9.26 -12.95 6.13
C ILE A 33 7.76 -13.08 6.38
N ILE A 34 7.34 -13.39 7.61
CA ILE A 34 5.92 -13.47 7.98
C ILE A 34 5.24 -12.12 7.73
N LEU A 35 5.88 -11.01 8.08
CA LEU A 35 5.35 -9.67 7.85
C LEU A 35 5.21 -9.35 6.35
N ILE A 36 6.22 -9.66 5.54
CA ILE A 36 6.15 -9.47 4.09
C ILE A 36 5.03 -10.31 3.48
N ALA A 37 4.90 -11.57 3.90
CA ALA A 37 3.85 -12.47 3.44
C ALA A 37 2.46 -11.94 3.81
N TYR A 38 2.30 -11.44 5.04
CA TYR A 38 1.04 -10.85 5.51
C TYR A 38 0.66 -9.60 4.71
N VAL A 39 1.60 -8.68 4.47
CA VAL A 39 1.39 -7.47 3.67
C VAL A 39 1.01 -7.83 2.24
N PHE A 40 1.74 -8.76 1.62
CA PHE A 40 1.45 -9.21 0.26
C PHE A 40 0.06 -9.88 0.16
N PHE A 41 -0.31 -10.69 1.17
CA PHE A 41 -1.62 -11.32 1.23
C PHE A 41 -2.74 -10.29 1.35
N TYR A 42 -2.61 -9.31 2.24
CA TYR A 42 -3.55 -8.20 2.40
C TYR A 42 -3.77 -7.44 1.07
N HIS A 43 -2.69 -7.10 0.36
CA HIS A 43 -2.78 -6.39 -0.92
C HIS A 43 -3.33 -7.27 -2.05
N SER A 44 -3.12 -8.58 -1.98
CA SER A 44 -3.72 -9.53 -2.94
C SER A 44 -5.24 -9.58 -2.79
N ILE A 45 -5.77 -9.53 -1.55
CA ILE A 45 -7.22 -9.47 -1.30
C ILE A 45 -7.82 -8.18 -1.85
N THR A 46 -7.19 -7.03 -1.60
CA THR A 46 -7.66 -5.75 -2.16
C THR A 46 -7.59 -5.73 -3.68
N GLY A 47 -6.55 -6.31 -4.27
CA GLY A 47 -6.47 -6.52 -5.72
C GLY A 47 -7.56 -7.44 -6.28
N TRP A 48 -7.96 -8.45 -5.52
CA TRP A 48 -9.09 -9.33 -5.88
C TRP A 48 -10.43 -8.59 -5.82
N ILE A 49 -10.66 -7.76 -4.79
CA ILE A 49 -11.85 -6.90 -4.69
C ILE A 49 -11.90 -5.96 -5.90
N LEU A 50 -10.79 -5.30 -6.21
CA LEU A 50 -10.70 -4.39 -7.36
C LEU A 50 -10.99 -5.11 -8.68
N PHE A 51 -10.47 -6.31 -8.84
CA PHE A 51 -10.77 -7.18 -9.97
C PHE A 51 -12.27 -7.46 -10.06
N ARG A 52 -12.93 -7.88 -8.99
CA ARG A 52 -14.37 -8.20 -8.98
C ARG A 52 -15.22 -7.01 -9.38
N LEU A 53 -14.91 -5.82 -8.84
CA LEU A 53 -15.61 -4.58 -9.17
C LEU A 53 -15.42 -4.20 -10.64
N THR A 54 -14.20 -4.28 -11.15
CA THR A 54 -13.89 -3.88 -12.53
C THR A 54 -14.44 -4.88 -13.55
N LYS A 55 -14.40 -6.18 -13.22
CA LYS A 55 -14.86 -7.28 -14.08
C LYS A 55 -16.35 -7.18 -14.42
N TYR A 56 -17.15 -6.57 -13.55
CA TYR A 56 -18.58 -6.34 -13.78
C TYR A 56 -18.83 -5.56 -15.06
N LYS A 57 -18.00 -4.54 -15.34
CA LYS A 57 -18.12 -3.68 -16.53
C LYS A 57 -17.14 -4.07 -17.66
N TYR A 58 -15.97 -4.60 -17.29
CA TYR A 58 -14.91 -4.98 -18.22
C TYR A 58 -14.62 -6.48 -18.12
N THR A 59 -15.36 -7.28 -18.87
CA THR A 59 -15.29 -8.75 -18.83
C THR A 59 -13.93 -9.32 -19.25
N SER A 60 -13.07 -8.55 -19.92
CA SER A 60 -11.69 -8.94 -20.25
C SER A 60 -10.68 -8.67 -19.13
N TYR A 61 -11.08 -7.93 -18.09
CA TYR A 61 -10.20 -7.58 -16.97
C TYR A 61 -9.75 -8.85 -16.23
N ARG A 62 -8.47 -8.92 -15.87
CA ARG A 62 -7.83 -10.08 -15.24
C ARG A 62 -7.49 -9.80 -13.78
N LEU A 63 -7.46 -10.85 -12.97
CA LEU A 63 -7.07 -10.73 -11.55
C LEU A 63 -5.67 -10.13 -11.38
N SER A 64 -4.72 -10.53 -12.23
CA SER A 64 -3.36 -9.98 -12.22
C SER A 64 -3.34 -8.46 -12.44
N GLN A 65 -4.25 -7.92 -13.26
CA GLN A 65 -4.36 -6.49 -13.49
C GLN A 65 -4.83 -5.75 -12.23
N GLY A 66 -5.79 -6.32 -11.48
CA GLY A 66 -6.28 -5.77 -10.22
C GLY A 66 -5.21 -5.78 -9.11
N ILE A 67 -4.46 -6.88 -9.00
CA ILE A 67 -3.35 -7.00 -8.04
C ILE A 67 -2.22 -6.00 -8.38
N ILE A 68 -1.79 -5.94 -9.64
CA ILE A 68 -0.76 -5.00 -10.08
C ILE A 68 -1.21 -3.56 -9.83
N ASN A 69 -2.46 -3.22 -10.14
CA ASN A 69 -2.98 -1.87 -9.91
C ASN A 69 -2.94 -1.52 -8.41
N THR A 70 -3.42 -2.41 -7.55
CA THR A 70 -3.44 -2.21 -6.10
C THR A 70 -2.03 -2.06 -5.51
N LEU A 71 -1.06 -2.86 -5.96
CA LEU A 71 0.34 -2.75 -5.50
C LEU A 71 0.97 -1.43 -5.91
N ILE A 72 0.79 -1.01 -7.17
CA ILE A 72 1.32 0.27 -7.65
C ILE A 72 0.65 1.43 -6.89
N ALA A 73 -0.68 1.41 -6.74
CA ALA A 73 -1.41 2.44 -6.00
C ALA A 73 -0.94 2.53 -4.54
N THR A 74 -0.74 1.38 -3.87
CA THR A 74 -0.25 1.32 -2.49
C THR A 74 1.16 1.90 -2.38
N PHE A 75 2.06 1.58 -3.31
CA PHE A 75 3.42 2.14 -3.31
C PHE A 75 3.39 3.68 -3.38
N PHE A 76 2.62 4.23 -4.33
CA PHE A 76 2.49 5.69 -4.47
C PHE A 76 1.76 6.33 -3.29
N HIS A 77 0.82 5.63 -2.66
CA HIS A 77 0.20 6.06 -1.42
C HIS A 77 1.22 6.18 -0.27
N ALA A 78 2.13 5.22 -0.15
CA ALA A 78 3.13 5.20 0.92
C ALA A 78 4.24 6.26 0.78
N ILE A 79 4.65 6.59 -0.46
CA ILE A 79 5.73 7.56 -0.70
C ILE A 79 5.26 9.01 -0.83
N THR A 80 3.94 9.25 -0.92
CA THR A 80 3.41 10.61 -1.10
C THR A 80 2.88 11.21 0.20
N PRO A 81 3.14 12.51 0.47
CA PRO A 81 2.59 13.18 1.64
C PRO A 81 1.07 13.12 1.68
N GLY A 82 0.53 12.71 2.83
CA GLY A 82 -0.92 12.64 3.03
C GLY A 82 -1.61 11.56 2.19
N ALA A 83 -0.86 10.57 1.69
CA ALA A 83 -1.44 9.40 1.04
C ALA A 83 -2.20 9.67 -0.28
N SER A 84 -1.97 10.85 -0.87
CA SER A 84 -2.72 11.36 -2.02
C SER A 84 -2.34 10.69 -3.34
N GLY A 85 -1.11 10.23 -3.50
CA GLY A 85 -0.59 9.68 -4.76
C GLY A 85 -1.21 8.35 -5.19
N GLY A 86 -1.75 7.58 -4.25
CA GLY A 86 -2.26 6.24 -4.53
C GLY A 86 -3.45 6.24 -5.48
N GLN A 87 -4.42 7.12 -5.25
CA GLN A 87 -5.63 7.21 -6.09
C GLN A 87 -5.30 7.71 -7.49
N PHE A 88 -4.43 8.72 -7.62
CA PHE A 88 -3.99 9.21 -8.93
C PHE A 88 -3.30 8.11 -9.74
N MET A 89 -2.42 7.35 -9.09
CA MET A 89 -1.73 6.26 -9.76
C MET A 89 -2.66 5.10 -10.10
N GLN A 90 -3.62 4.78 -9.24
CA GLN A 90 -4.63 3.76 -9.50
C GLN A 90 -5.41 4.07 -10.77
N VAL A 91 -5.79 5.33 -10.95
CA VAL A 91 -6.48 5.84 -12.14
C VAL A 91 -5.59 5.77 -13.38
N TYR A 92 -4.32 6.17 -13.26
CA TYR A 92 -3.35 6.09 -14.35
C TYR A 92 -3.15 4.64 -14.83
N VAL A 93 -2.99 3.69 -13.91
CA VAL A 93 -2.82 2.27 -14.25
C VAL A 93 -4.07 1.71 -14.91
N PHE A 94 -5.27 2.07 -14.44
CA PHE A 94 -6.52 1.67 -15.08
C PHE A 94 -6.61 2.12 -16.54
N ARG A 95 -6.26 3.39 -16.82
CA ARG A 95 -6.20 3.89 -18.21
C ARG A 95 -5.22 3.08 -19.06
N LYS A 96 -4.03 2.77 -18.52
CA LYS A 96 -3.04 1.90 -19.19
C LYS A 96 -3.56 0.46 -19.42
N GLN A 97 -4.42 -0.02 -18.53
CA GLN A 97 -5.11 -1.31 -18.64
C GLN A 97 -6.38 -1.26 -19.51
N ARG A 98 -6.65 -0.14 -20.20
CA ARG A 98 -7.82 0.09 -21.06
C ARG A 98 -9.17 0.03 -20.31
N VAL A 99 -9.15 0.42 -19.03
CA VAL A 99 -10.35 0.62 -18.21
C VAL A 99 -10.67 2.11 -18.20
N ASN A 100 -11.82 2.50 -18.77
CA ASN A 100 -12.27 3.88 -18.76
C ASN A 100 -12.98 4.19 -17.43
N ILE A 101 -12.41 5.13 -16.68
CA ILE A 101 -12.89 5.50 -15.34
C ILE A 101 -13.95 6.61 -15.42
N SER A 102 -14.07 7.27 -16.57
CA SER A 102 -15.10 8.28 -16.86
C SER A 102 -16.52 7.73 -16.70
N ASP A 103 -16.70 6.43 -16.87
CA ASP A 103 -18.00 5.78 -16.77
C ASP A 103 -18.26 5.15 -15.38
N ALA A 104 -17.44 5.49 -14.37
CA ALA A 104 -17.54 5.00 -12.99
C ALA A 104 -17.98 6.08 -11.98
N ALA A 105 -18.33 7.28 -12.46
CA ALA A 105 -18.89 8.39 -11.69
C ALA A 105 -20.37 8.59 -12.01
#